data_AF-A0A3E0NUA7-F1
#
_entry.id   AF-A0A3E0NUA7-F1
#
_cell.length_a   1.000
_cell.length_b   1.000
_cell.length_c   1.000
_cell.angle_alpha   90.00
_cell.angle_beta   90.00
_cell.angle_gamma   90.00
#
_symmetry.space_group_name_H-M   'P 1'
#
loop_
_entity.id
_entity.type
_entity.pdbx_description
1 polymer ?
#
loop_
_entity_poly.entity_id
_entity_poly.type
_entity_poly.pdbx_seq_one_letter_code
_entity_poly.pdbx_strand_id
1 'polypeptide(L)'
;MRERRPRAPSQARRRPRRRRRRQATGRRADGSIGKGSLASRHRIARGGLGAGWRLGAATKARWPSADMLAGRRGVVPGSPRAHRFAPPPAIRLRWADLPKRASTMKIYAFPGIRYRTAEPGSLAAPPFDQIGERLRIQLHAASPHHFSHLTRPAPDSEDAHQHARRLHEEWLASGVVAADPTPAVYPYAIEERSGNRRLGLIALVGVGPGSEADLRPHEHTVDKPLADRLALLEATAVDLEPVFYLAEDDGSLEALLQADAASGELVEHRDPHGNRHRLYRVDDPARIERYRSTLAERTAAIADGHHRTKVAQMFARKHSVPEGRAGSAKMAVITSITSRGLQIDPIHRGITRELDPELLRQHVVSATPFEGDDGAAFAAAVDAAQPPSLGAWIGDRGPEIWRLDPSAGPSDMPGREAALPAVLLQYQLLAACGLTLANASDGTLVYRSDPDELWQERRGGELPAAFFLPTMSPEAFALATSGGDVLPPKSTRFLPKQVSGLVWCSHDAELA
;
A
#
# COMPACT_ATOMS: atom_id res chain seq x y z
N MET A 1 47.68 -42.01 -29.51
CA MET A 1 47.47 -41.96 -30.97
C MET A 1 45.98 -42.14 -31.25
N ARG A 2 45.44 -41.37 -32.20
CA ARG A 2 44.03 -40.97 -32.34
C ARG A 2 43.03 -42.06 -32.76
N GLU A 3 41.96 -42.19 -31.98
CA GLU A 3 40.51 -42.09 -32.30
C GLU A 3 40.04 -41.97 -33.79
N ARG A 4 39.04 -42.77 -34.23
CA ARG A 4 37.64 -42.35 -34.54
C ARG A 4 36.75 -43.38 -35.28
N ARG A 5 35.45 -43.30 -34.94
CA ARG A 5 34.26 -44.02 -35.46
C ARG A 5 33.88 -43.68 -36.92
N PRO A 6 33.06 -44.50 -37.61
CA PRO A 6 32.37 -44.12 -38.83
C PRO A 6 30.92 -43.61 -38.61
N ARG A 7 30.46 -42.79 -39.56
CA ARG A 7 29.12 -42.18 -39.72
C ARG A 7 28.16 -43.12 -40.48
N ALA A 8 26.86 -42.93 -40.29
CA ALA A 8 25.79 -43.38 -41.20
C ALA A 8 24.80 -42.22 -41.48
N PRO A 9 24.17 -42.12 -42.68
CA PRO A 9 23.31 -40.99 -43.04
C PRO A 9 21.80 -41.31 -43.17
N SER A 10 21.00 -40.29 -42.84
CA SER A 10 19.70 -39.82 -43.35
C SER A 10 18.61 -40.77 -43.91
N GLN A 11 17.38 -40.64 -43.39
CA GLN A 11 16.15 -40.76 -44.21
C GLN A 11 15.00 -39.81 -43.78
N ALA A 12 14.55 -39.04 -44.77
CA ALA A 12 13.20 -38.66 -45.20
C ALA A 12 12.07 -38.22 -44.23
N ARG A 13 11.56 -37.01 -44.51
CA ARG A 13 10.31 -36.39 -44.04
C ARG A 13 9.06 -36.98 -44.72
N ARG A 14 7.94 -37.10 -44.00
CA ARG A 14 6.57 -37.26 -44.56
C ARG A 14 5.60 -36.22 -43.99
N ARG A 15 4.82 -35.59 -44.86
CA ARG A 15 3.71 -34.65 -44.58
C ARG A 15 2.38 -35.41 -44.32
N PRO A 16 1.41 -34.86 -43.57
CA PRO A 16 0.06 -35.42 -43.48
C PRO A 16 -0.94 -34.74 -44.43
N ARG A 17 -1.95 -35.54 -44.87
CA ARG A 17 -3.03 -35.22 -45.81
C ARG A 17 -4.29 -34.68 -45.11
N ARG A 18 -4.99 -33.78 -45.81
CA ARG A 18 -6.38 -33.32 -45.56
C ARG A 18 -7.42 -34.43 -45.79
N ARG A 19 -8.54 -34.38 -45.06
CA ARG A 19 -9.84 -34.91 -45.49
C ARG A 19 -10.97 -33.94 -45.14
N ARG A 20 -11.95 -33.81 -46.04
CA ARG A 20 -13.13 -32.94 -45.96
C ARG A 20 -14.42 -33.79 -45.97
N ARG A 21 -15.38 -33.34 -45.15
CA ARG A 21 -16.86 -33.31 -45.27
C ARG A 21 -17.68 -34.59 -45.51
N ARG A 22 -18.76 -34.68 -44.72
CA ARG A 22 -20.16 -34.77 -45.21
C ARG A 22 -21.12 -34.03 -44.26
N GLN A 23 -22.16 -33.45 -44.86
CA GLN A 23 -23.29 -32.72 -44.25
C GLN A 23 -24.46 -33.67 -43.98
N ALA A 24 -25.33 -33.32 -43.03
CA ALA A 24 -26.76 -33.59 -43.12
C ALA A 24 -27.54 -32.50 -42.34
N THR A 25 -28.63 -32.06 -42.95
CA THR A 25 -29.56 -30.98 -42.59
C THR A 25 -30.80 -31.51 -41.87
N GLY A 26 -31.47 -30.71 -41.03
CA GLY A 26 -32.85 -31.04 -40.61
C GLY A 26 -33.51 -30.20 -39.51
N ARG A 27 -34.09 -29.07 -39.92
CA ARG A 27 -35.38 -28.44 -39.50
C ARG A 27 -35.67 -27.95 -38.06
N ARG A 28 -36.32 -26.77 -38.10
CA ARG A 28 -36.97 -25.93 -37.09
C ARG A 28 -38.10 -26.62 -36.31
N ALA A 29 -38.36 -26.15 -35.09
CA ALA A 29 -39.72 -25.90 -34.60
C ALA A 29 -39.75 -24.69 -33.65
N ASP A 30 -40.69 -23.78 -33.91
CA ASP A 30 -41.16 -22.69 -33.07
C ASP A 30 -41.71 -23.18 -31.72
N GLY A 31 -41.64 -22.31 -30.70
CA GLY A 31 -42.30 -22.51 -29.42
C GLY A 31 -42.22 -21.29 -28.52
N SER A 32 -43.14 -20.35 -28.73
CA SER A 32 -43.49 -19.25 -27.82
C SER A 32 -44.01 -19.74 -26.46
N ILE A 33 -44.18 -18.79 -25.52
CA ILE A 33 -44.83 -18.82 -24.18
C ILE A 33 -43.77 -18.74 -23.06
N GLY A 34 -43.84 -17.84 -22.08
CA GLY A 34 -44.85 -16.86 -21.72
C GLY A 34 -44.37 -16.07 -20.49
N LYS A 35 -44.83 -14.82 -20.38
CA LYS A 35 -44.67 -13.98 -19.20
C LYS A 35 -45.39 -14.64 -18.02
N GLY A 36 -44.73 -14.71 -16.87
CA GLY A 36 -45.33 -15.12 -15.60
C GLY A 36 -44.64 -14.41 -14.45
N SER A 37 -45.26 -13.32 -13.99
CA SER A 37 -44.93 -12.66 -12.72
C SER A 37 -45.23 -13.60 -11.57
N LEU A 38 -44.36 -13.66 -10.56
CA LEU A 38 -44.76 -14.08 -9.21
C LEU A 38 -44.02 -13.23 -8.20
N ALA A 39 -44.76 -12.25 -7.70
CA ALA A 39 -44.48 -11.57 -6.46
C ALA A 39 -44.71 -12.54 -5.30
N SER A 40 -43.71 -12.72 -4.45
CA SER A 40 -43.88 -13.36 -3.15
C SER A 40 -43.53 -12.36 -2.06
N ARG A 41 -44.60 -11.73 -1.57
CA ARG A 41 -44.70 -11.04 -0.28
C ARG A 41 -44.18 -11.96 0.82
N HIS A 42 -43.28 -11.49 1.68
CA HIS A 42 -43.18 -12.01 3.04
C HIS A 42 -43.45 -10.89 4.02
N ARG A 43 -44.51 -11.14 4.79
CA ARG A 43 -45.14 -10.25 5.74
C ARG A 43 -44.45 -10.44 7.09
N ILE A 44 -44.25 -9.31 7.75
CA ILE A 44 -43.83 -9.10 9.13
C ILE A 44 -44.60 -10.03 10.10
N ALA A 45 -43.87 -10.67 11.01
CA ALA A 45 -44.42 -11.19 12.26
C ALA A 45 -43.47 -10.86 13.41
N ARG A 46 -44.06 -10.28 14.47
CA ARG A 46 -43.44 -9.85 15.72
C ARG A 46 -43.23 -11.02 16.68
N GLY A 47 -42.16 -10.93 17.46
CA GLY A 47 -41.89 -11.63 18.72
C GLY A 47 -40.41 -11.43 19.02
N GLY A 48 -39.95 -10.69 20.03
CA GLY A 48 -40.45 -10.56 21.39
C GLY A 48 -39.56 -11.44 22.28
N LEU A 49 -38.76 -10.81 23.16
CA LEU A 49 -37.75 -11.29 24.14
C LEU A 49 -36.38 -10.66 23.80
N GLY A 50 -35.70 -9.84 24.60
CA GLY A 50 -35.86 -9.45 26.00
C GLY A 50 -34.52 -9.57 26.74
N ALA A 51 -33.67 -8.54 26.69
CA ALA A 51 -32.56 -8.20 27.61
C ALA A 51 -31.74 -7.06 26.96
N GLY A 52 -31.44 -5.90 27.53
CA GLY A 52 -31.48 -5.47 28.91
C GLY A 52 -30.11 -4.88 29.30
N TRP A 53 -29.72 -3.71 28.78
CA TRP A 53 -28.62 -2.90 29.36
C TRP A 53 -28.97 -1.41 29.30
N ARG A 54 -28.86 -0.77 30.46
CA ARG A 54 -29.32 0.58 30.80
C ARG A 54 -28.30 1.64 30.33
N LEU A 55 -28.78 2.71 29.71
CA LEU A 55 -28.05 3.96 29.50
C LEU A 55 -28.36 4.94 30.63
N GLY A 56 -27.33 5.34 31.36
CA GLY A 56 -27.37 6.42 32.35
C GLY A 56 -27.31 7.79 31.67
N ALA A 57 -28.20 8.68 32.06
CA ALA A 57 -28.26 10.07 31.63
C ALA A 57 -27.18 10.92 32.33
N ALA A 58 -26.58 11.85 31.58
CA ALA A 58 -25.84 12.97 32.16
C ALA A 58 -26.06 14.25 31.33
N THR A 59 -26.98 15.08 31.84
CA THR A 59 -26.93 16.55 31.99
C THR A 59 -26.44 17.44 30.85
N LYS A 60 -27.40 18.22 30.33
CA LYS A 60 -27.24 19.49 29.60
C LYS A 60 -26.55 20.55 30.46
N ALA A 61 -25.44 21.13 29.99
CA ALA A 61 -24.88 22.37 30.53
C ALA A 61 -25.40 23.58 29.74
N ARG A 62 -25.95 24.55 30.47
CA ARG A 62 -26.46 25.85 30.00
C ARG A 62 -25.30 26.80 29.72
N TRP A 63 -25.41 27.57 28.63
CA TRP A 63 -24.64 28.80 28.39
C TRP A 63 -25.31 29.98 29.12
N PRO A 64 -24.56 30.88 29.78
CA PRO A 64 -25.09 32.16 30.24
C PRO A 64 -24.96 33.25 29.17
N SER A 65 -26.00 34.07 29.10
CA SER A 65 -26.14 35.27 28.27
C SER A 65 -25.30 36.46 28.77
N ALA A 66 -25.12 37.42 27.87
CA ALA A 66 -24.45 38.70 28.01
C ALA A 66 -25.03 39.63 29.10
N ASP A 67 -24.16 40.37 29.80
CA ASP A 67 -24.17 41.84 29.85
C ASP A 67 -23.04 42.42 30.71
N MET A 68 -22.67 43.67 30.40
CA MET A 68 -21.76 44.61 31.08
C MET A 68 -20.26 44.58 30.70
N LEU A 69 -19.87 45.49 29.80
CA LEU A 69 -19.35 46.80 30.20
C LEU A 69 -19.15 47.72 28.99
N ALA A 70 -19.86 48.84 29.03
CA ALA A 70 -19.72 49.95 28.09
C ALA A 70 -18.50 50.81 28.42
N GLY A 71 -17.83 51.31 27.38
CA GLY A 71 -17.19 52.61 27.41
C GLY A 71 -15.70 52.65 27.05
N ARG A 72 -15.40 52.94 25.77
CA ARG A 72 -14.57 54.11 25.36
C ARG A 72 -14.44 54.21 23.83
N ARG A 73 -15.04 55.31 23.33
CA ARG A 73 -14.78 56.18 22.17
C ARG A 73 -13.91 55.67 21.00
N GLY A 74 -14.44 55.91 19.80
CA GLY A 74 -13.97 55.40 18.52
C GLY A 74 -12.65 55.98 17.98
N VAL A 75 -12.10 55.22 17.03
CA VAL A 75 -11.20 55.65 15.95
C VAL A 75 -11.57 54.82 14.70
N VAL A 76 -11.60 55.49 13.55
CA VAL A 76 -12.01 55.04 12.21
C VAL A 76 -11.20 53.82 11.71
N PRO A 77 -11.77 52.86 10.92
CA PRO A 77 -11.04 51.69 10.45
C PRO A 77 -10.06 52.06 9.33
N GLY A 78 -8.76 51.83 9.58
CA GLY A 78 -7.73 51.79 8.54
C GLY A 78 -7.75 50.45 7.81
N SER A 79 -7.51 50.51 6.50
CA SER A 79 -7.29 49.43 5.53
C SER A 79 -6.71 48.11 6.09
N PRO A 80 -7.18 46.93 5.64
CA PRO A 80 -6.56 45.66 6.02
C PRO A 80 -5.14 45.62 5.48
N ARG A 81 -4.16 45.60 6.39
CA ARG A 81 -2.76 45.33 6.07
C ARG A 81 -2.69 43.93 5.51
N ALA A 82 -2.26 43.82 4.25
CA ALA A 82 -1.82 42.56 3.67
C ALA A 82 -0.71 41.99 4.56
N HIS A 83 -1.02 40.92 5.30
CA HIS A 83 -0.01 40.12 5.97
C HIS A 83 0.84 39.48 4.87
N ARG A 84 2.03 40.06 4.62
CA ARG A 84 3.06 39.40 3.83
C ARG A 84 3.46 38.14 4.57
N PHE A 85 2.91 37.00 4.16
CA PHE A 85 3.37 35.69 4.58
C PHE A 85 4.82 35.53 4.12
N ALA A 86 5.74 35.35 5.06
CA ALA A 86 7.04 34.81 4.75
C ALA A 86 6.83 33.38 4.22
N PRO A 87 7.53 32.94 3.15
CA PRO A 87 7.48 31.55 2.73
C PRO A 87 7.82 30.66 3.94
N PRO A 88 7.17 29.49 4.10
CA PRO A 88 7.54 28.57 5.17
C PRO A 88 9.04 28.27 5.03
N PRO A 89 9.79 28.23 6.15
CA PRO A 89 11.19 27.85 6.09
C PRO A 89 11.29 26.49 5.39
N ALA A 90 12.32 26.30 4.57
CA ALA A 90 12.67 24.97 4.07
C ALA A 90 12.62 24.02 5.27
N ILE A 91 11.78 22.98 5.19
CA ILE A 91 11.53 22.04 6.29
C ILE A 91 12.88 21.44 6.67
N ARG A 92 13.49 21.97 7.75
CA ARG A 92 14.71 21.43 8.35
C ARG A 92 14.30 20.60 9.55
N LEU A 93 13.58 19.52 9.30
CA LEU A 93 13.40 18.47 10.28
C LEU A 93 14.78 17.85 10.51
N ARG A 94 15.30 17.94 11.74
CA ARG A 94 16.39 17.06 12.14
C ARG A 94 15.74 15.77 12.61
N TRP A 95 16.14 14.64 12.03
CA TRP A 95 15.65 13.33 12.42
C TRP A 95 15.84 13.04 13.92
N ALA A 96 16.85 13.65 14.54
CA ALA A 96 17.10 13.60 15.99
C ALA A 96 16.00 14.27 16.84
N ASP A 97 15.22 15.17 16.27
CA ASP A 97 14.16 15.92 16.95
C ASP A 97 12.79 15.22 16.87
N LEU A 98 12.69 14.07 16.17
CA LEU A 98 11.48 13.26 16.19
C LEU A 98 11.19 12.79 17.62
N PRO A 99 9.95 12.93 18.11
CA PRO A 99 9.63 12.63 19.50
C PRO A 99 9.94 11.18 19.83
N LYS A 100 10.89 10.96 20.76
CA LYS A 100 11.07 9.66 21.39
C LYS A 100 9.84 9.36 22.23
N ARG A 101 9.08 8.33 21.85
CA ARG A 101 7.89 7.88 22.58
C ARG A 101 8.23 6.60 23.32
N ALA A 102 7.54 6.32 24.42
CA ALA A 102 7.60 5.04 25.12
C ALA A 102 6.96 3.96 24.23
N SER A 103 7.72 3.52 23.24
CA SER A 103 7.43 2.48 22.26
C SER A 103 8.40 1.33 22.53
N THR A 104 7.93 0.10 22.37
CA THR A 104 8.80 -1.07 22.37
C THR A 104 8.51 -1.89 21.14
N MET A 105 8.96 -1.45 19.96
CA MET A 105 8.81 -2.25 18.76
C MET A 105 9.62 -3.54 18.91
N LYS A 106 8.90 -4.64 19.16
CA LYS A 106 9.51 -5.96 19.33
C LYS A 106 9.73 -6.59 17.98
N ILE A 107 11.00 -6.85 17.65
CA ILE A 107 11.37 -7.61 16.47
C ILE A 107 11.94 -8.97 16.89
N TYR A 108 11.69 -9.99 16.08
CA TYR A 108 12.13 -11.36 16.34
C TYR A 108 12.80 -11.96 15.11
N ALA A 109 13.85 -12.73 15.36
CA ALA A 109 14.41 -13.63 14.37
C ALA A 109 13.52 -14.87 14.24
N PHE A 110 13.52 -15.50 13.06
CA PHE A 110 12.67 -16.66 12.80
C PHE A 110 13.35 -17.65 11.85
N PRO A 111 13.00 -18.95 11.93
CA PRO A 111 13.46 -19.95 10.98
C PRO A 111 12.73 -19.75 9.64
N GLY A 112 13.25 -18.88 8.78
CA GLY A 112 12.61 -18.54 7.52
C GLY A 112 12.51 -19.72 6.57
N ILE A 113 11.31 -19.93 6.02
CA ILE A 113 11.06 -20.92 4.98
C ILE A 113 11.49 -20.32 3.64
N ARG A 114 12.30 -21.06 2.90
CA ARG A 114 12.84 -20.64 1.60
C ARG A 114 12.89 -21.82 0.63
N TYR A 115 12.89 -21.52 -0.66
CA TYR A 115 13.11 -22.51 -1.70
C TYR A 115 14.50 -23.16 -1.60
N ARG A 116 14.58 -24.46 -1.87
CA ARG A 116 15.81 -25.27 -1.93
C ARG A 116 16.13 -25.66 -3.38
N THR A 117 16.20 -24.64 -4.24
CA THR A 117 16.57 -24.76 -5.65
C THR A 117 17.74 -23.84 -5.99
N ALA A 118 18.35 -24.02 -7.17
CA ALA A 118 19.43 -23.17 -7.66
C ALA A 118 18.97 -21.74 -8.00
N GLU A 119 17.71 -21.56 -8.43
CA GLU A 119 17.17 -20.29 -8.93
C GLU A 119 15.92 -19.82 -8.15
N PRO A 120 16.00 -19.66 -6.81
CA PRO A 120 14.83 -19.41 -5.97
C PRO A 120 14.15 -18.06 -6.29
N GLY A 121 14.92 -17.07 -6.75
CA GLY A 121 14.38 -15.77 -7.12
C GLY A 121 13.40 -15.82 -8.29
N SER A 122 13.52 -16.80 -9.20
CA SER A 122 12.58 -16.95 -10.33
C SER A 122 11.16 -17.36 -9.91
N LEU A 123 10.98 -17.78 -8.66
CA LEU A 123 9.70 -18.24 -8.09
C LEU A 123 9.03 -17.18 -7.22
N ALA A 124 9.70 -16.06 -6.94
CA ALA A 124 9.15 -14.95 -6.17
C ALA A 124 7.97 -14.29 -6.91
N ALA A 125 7.05 -13.70 -6.14
CA ALA A 125 5.84 -13.08 -6.67
C ALA A 125 5.75 -11.60 -6.29
N PRO A 126 5.15 -10.75 -7.15
CA PRO A 126 4.75 -9.41 -6.73
C PRO A 126 3.67 -9.50 -5.63
N PRO A 127 3.40 -8.40 -4.90
CA PRO A 127 2.30 -8.34 -3.94
C PRO A 127 0.97 -8.80 -4.55
N PHE A 128 0.16 -9.53 -3.78
CA PHE A 128 -1.07 -10.13 -4.30
C PHE A 128 -2.03 -9.14 -5.00
N ASP A 129 -2.05 -7.88 -4.54
CA ASP A 129 -2.94 -6.84 -5.05
C ASP A 129 -2.47 -6.23 -6.37
N GLN A 130 -1.27 -6.58 -6.82
CA GLN A 130 -0.76 -6.31 -8.17
C GLN A 130 -1.00 -7.49 -9.13
N ILE A 131 -1.43 -8.65 -8.62
CA ILE A 131 -1.65 -9.84 -9.45
C ILE A 131 -3.09 -9.85 -9.96
N GLY A 132 -3.35 -9.18 -11.08
CA GLY A 132 -4.63 -9.35 -11.81
C GLY A 132 -4.79 -10.77 -12.38
N GLU A 133 -6.00 -11.15 -12.79
CA GLU A 133 -6.30 -12.51 -13.26
C GLU A 133 -5.41 -12.97 -14.43
N ARG A 134 -5.19 -12.08 -15.41
CA ARG A 134 -4.30 -12.37 -16.53
C ARG A 134 -2.87 -12.67 -16.09
N LEU A 135 -2.34 -11.89 -15.14
CA LEU A 135 -1.00 -12.08 -14.60
C LEU A 135 -0.95 -13.37 -13.76
N ARG A 136 -1.98 -13.65 -12.96
CA ARG A 136 -2.09 -14.90 -12.18
C ARG A 136 -1.92 -16.12 -13.07
N ILE A 137 -2.68 -16.21 -14.17
CA ILE A 137 -2.61 -17.33 -15.12
C ILE A 137 -1.19 -17.46 -15.71
N GLN A 138 -0.57 -16.34 -16.08
CA GLN A 138 0.79 -16.34 -16.62
C GLN A 138 1.82 -16.86 -15.60
N LEU A 139 1.76 -16.38 -14.35
CA LEU A 139 2.68 -16.78 -13.29
C LEU A 139 2.48 -18.26 -12.92
N HIS A 140 1.23 -18.72 -12.83
CA HIS A 140 0.90 -20.13 -12.56
C HIS A 140 1.37 -21.07 -13.67
N ALA A 141 1.29 -20.63 -14.93
CA ALA A 141 1.80 -21.39 -16.08
C ALA A 141 3.34 -21.40 -16.17
N ALA A 142 4.00 -20.36 -15.64
CA ALA A 142 5.46 -20.24 -15.67
C ALA A 142 6.15 -21.30 -14.78
N SER A 143 5.55 -21.65 -13.63
CA SER A 143 6.07 -22.70 -12.76
C SER A 143 4.99 -23.26 -11.83
N PRO A 144 4.95 -24.59 -11.58
CA PRO A 144 4.10 -25.18 -10.56
C PRO A 144 4.49 -24.76 -9.14
N HIS A 145 5.72 -24.26 -8.95
CA HIS A 145 6.23 -23.79 -7.67
C HIS A 145 6.23 -22.27 -7.54
N HIS A 146 5.62 -21.53 -8.49
CA HIS A 146 5.56 -20.07 -8.41
C HIS A 146 4.80 -19.63 -7.14
N PHE A 147 5.36 -18.70 -6.37
CA PHE A 147 4.85 -18.35 -5.04
C PHE A 147 3.41 -17.79 -5.06
N SER A 148 2.97 -17.25 -6.20
CA SER A 148 1.59 -16.79 -6.39
C SER A 148 0.53 -17.90 -6.30
N HIS A 149 0.90 -19.18 -6.37
CA HIS A 149 -0.02 -20.27 -6.04
C HIS A 149 -0.47 -20.21 -4.57
N LEU A 150 0.37 -19.68 -3.67
CA LEU A 150 0.05 -19.53 -2.25
C LEU A 150 -0.62 -18.18 -1.93
N THR A 151 -0.13 -17.07 -2.50
CA THR A 151 -0.63 -15.72 -2.16
C THR A 151 -1.91 -15.33 -2.90
N ARG A 152 -2.14 -15.94 -4.08
CA ARG A 152 -3.32 -15.72 -4.90
C ARG A 152 -3.74 -17.03 -5.60
N PRO A 153 -4.25 -18.02 -4.83
CA PRO A 153 -4.66 -19.31 -5.36
C PRO A 153 -5.79 -19.17 -6.39
N ALA A 154 -5.92 -20.17 -7.25
CA ALA A 154 -6.92 -20.18 -8.30
C ALA A 154 -8.35 -20.34 -7.71
N PRO A 155 -9.34 -19.56 -8.15
CA PRO A 155 -10.68 -19.56 -7.56
C PRO A 155 -11.50 -20.83 -7.86
N ASP A 156 -11.08 -21.63 -8.84
CA ASP A 156 -11.76 -22.83 -9.34
C ASP A 156 -11.40 -24.12 -8.59
N SER A 157 -10.44 -24.10 -7.66
CA SER A 157 -10.28 -25.21 -6.72
C SER A 157 -11.39 -25.16 -5.67
N GLU A 158 -12.11 -26.27 -5.46
CA GLU A 158 -12.97 -26.44 -4.28
C GLU A 158 -12.15 -26.10 -3.02
N ASP A 159 -12.43 -24.93 -2.45
CA ASP A 159 -11.67 -24.25 -1.39
C ASP A 159 -10.22 -23.85 -1.75
N ALA A 160 -10.07 -22.70 -2.43
CA ALA A 160 -8.79 -22.11 -2.83
C ALA A 160 -7.79 -21.90 -1.68
N HIS A 161 -8.26 -21.58 -0.47
CA HIS A 161 -7.38 -21.39 0.68
C HIS A 161 -6.86 -22.73 1.21
N GLN A 162 -7.71 -23.76 1.25
CA GLN A 162 -7.26 -25.11 1.60
C GLN A 162 -6.35 -25.72 0.54
N HIS A 163 -6.54 -25.37 -0.74
CA HIS A 163 -5.60 -25.75 -1.79
C HIS A 163 -4.20 -25.13 -1.55
N ALA A 164 -4.13 -23.83 -1.24
CA ALA A 164 -2.86 -23.18 -0.90
C ALA A 164 -2.17 -23.83 0.31
N ARG A 165 -2.94 -24.19 1.36
CA ARG A 165 -2.43 -24.94 2.52
C ARG A 165 -1.79 -26.27 2.10
N ARG A 166 -2.55 -27.13 1.40
CA ARG A 166 -2.08 -28.45 0.97
C ARG A 166 -0.83 -28.34 0.10
N LEU A 167 -0.82 -27.38 -0.83
CA LEU A 167 0.32 -27.15 -1.71
C LEU A 167 1.57 -26.74 -0.93
N HIS A 168 1.43 -25.88 0.09
CA HIS A 168 2.57 -25.50 0.95
C HIS A 168 3.09 -26.69 1.78
N GLU A 169 2.19 -27.51 2.33
CA GLU A 169 2.54 -28.76 3.02
C GLU A 169 3.28 -29.73 2.08
N GLU A 170 2.81 -29.88 0.84
CA GLU A 170 3.45 -30.69 -0.20
C GLU A 170 4.85 -30.16 -0.56
N TRP A 171 5.04 -28.85 -0.67
CA TRP A 171 6.36 -28.25 -0.95
C TRP A 171 7.35 -28.50 0.18
N LEU A 172 6.89 -28.48 1.44
CA LEU A 172 7.71 -28.83 2.61
C LEU A 172 8.05 -30.32 2.62
N ALA A 173 7.06 -31.19 2.43
CA ALA A 173 7.24 -32.65 2.47
C ALA A 173 8.15 -33.16 1.35
N SER A 174 8.09 -32.54 0.17
CA SER A 174 8.94 -32.87 -0.98
C SER A 174 10.31 -32.20 -0.96
N GLY A 175 10.56 -31.29 -0.01
CA GLY A 175 11.83 -30.57 0.11
C GLY A 175 12.03 -29.45 -0.93
N VAL A 176 11.00 -29.07 -1.68
CA VAL A 176 11.02 -27.90 -2.58
C VAL A 176 11.31 -26.62 -1.80
N VAL A 177 10.76 -26.53 -0.58
CA VAL A 177 11.03 -25.47 0.38
C VAL A 177 11.42 -26.10 1.71
N ALA A 178 12.24 -25.41 2.51
CA ALA A 178 12.49 -25.81 3.88
C ALA A 178 12.79 -24.59 4.77
N ALA A 179 12.53 -24.74 6.06
CA ALA A 179 12.93 -23.78 7.08
C ALA A 179 14.46 -23.72 7.20
N ASP A 180 14.99 -22.56 7.57
CA ASP A 180 16.38 -22.43 7.97
C ASP A 180 16.62 -23.11 9.32
N PRO A 181 17.81 -23.72 9.52
CA PRO A 181 18.10 -24.52 10.72
C PRO A 181 18.26 -23.67 11.99
N THR A 182 18.59 -22.39 11.84
CA THR A 182 18.69 -21.43 12.94
C THR A 182 17.86 -20.19 12.62
N PRO A 183 17.16 -19.61 13.62
CA PRO A 183 16.47 -18.34 13.46
C PRO A 183 17.41 -17.25 12.96
N ALA A 184 16.92 -16.44 12.03
CA ALA A 184 17.68 -15.35 11.43
C ALA A 184 16.80 -14.12 11.21
N VAL A 185 17.46 -12.99 10.97
CA VAL A 185 16.86 -11.84 10.30
C VAL A 185 17.48 -11.72 8.90
N TYR A 186 16.75 -11.09 7.99
CA TYR A 186 17.13 -11.09 6.58
C TYR A 186 17.24 -9.65 6.06
N PRO A 187 18.44 -9.04 6.05
CA PRO A 187 18.65 -7.80 5.33
C PRO A 187 18.23 -7.96 3.88
N TYR A 188 17.64 -6.91 3.32
CA TYR A 188 16.98 -6.94 2.03
C TYR A 188 17.26 -5.64 1.30
N ALA A 189 17.63 -5.74 0.02
CA ALA A 189 17.92 -4.60 -0.82
C ALA A 189 17.06 -4.64 -2.08
N ILE A 190 16.52 -3.48 -2.47
CA ILE A 190 15.94 -3.27 -3.79
C ILE A 190 16.77 -2.20 -4.49
N GLU A 191 17.31 -2.53 -5.66
CA GLU A 191 18.06 -1.61 -6.51
C GLU A 191 17.33 -1.42 -7.83
N GLU A 192 16.91 -0.18 -8.09
CA GLU A 192 16.27 0.21 -9.34
C GLU A 192 17.29 0.37 -10.46
N ARG A 193 16.82 0.39 -11.70
CA ARG A 193 17.70 0.63 -12.87
C ARG A 193 18.36 2.00 -12.86
N SER A 194 17.77 2.98 -12.17
CA SER A 194 18.33 4.31 -11.96
C SER A 194 19.57 4.32 -11.05
N GLY A 195 19.87 3.20 -10.39
CA GLY A 195 20.91 3.09 -9.37
C GLY A 195 20.42 3.46 -7.97
N ASN A 196 19.17 3.90 -7.83
CA ASN A 196 18.56 4.14 -6.52
C ASN A 196 18.44 2.80 -5.76
N ARG A 197 18.77 2.82 -4.46
CA ARG A 197 18.84 1.62 -3.64
C ARG A 197 18.16 1.84 -2.29
N ARG A 198 17.17 1.00 -2.00
CA ARG A 198 16.48 0.95 -0.71
C ARG A 198 16.87 -0.29 0.07
N LEU A 199 17.24 -0.11 1.33
CA LEU A 199 17.51 -1.21 2.26
C LEU A 199 16.34 -1.42 3.20
N GLY A 200 16.14 -2.65 3.64
CA GLY A 200 15.21 -3.00 4.70
C GLY A 200 15.61 -4.26 5.43
N LEU A 201 15.04 -4.47 6.61
CA LEU A 201 15.19 -5.67 7.41
C LEU A 201 13.92 -6.51 7.29
N ILE A 202 14.01 -7.74 6.82
CA ILE A 202 12.93 -8.72 6.96
C ILE A 202 13.08 -9.41 8.31
N ALA A 203 12.12 -9.17 9.19
CA ALA A 203 11.99 -9.75 10.53
C ALA A 203 10.51 -9.92 10.87
N LEU A 204 10.22 -10.62 11.96
CA LEU A 204 8.87 -10.62 12.53
C LEU A 204 8.74 -9.46 13.51
N VAL A 205 7.63 -8.73 13.44
CA VAL A 205 7.31 -7.61 14.34
C VAL A 205 6.09 -7.99 15.18
N GLY A 206 6.15 -7.81 16.49
CA GLY A 206 5.03 -8.08 17.39
C GLY A 206 3.78 -7.28 16.98
N VAL A 207 2.64 -7.97 16.86
CA VAL A 207 1.32 -7.36 16.58
C VAL A 207 0.23 -7.84 17.54
N GLY A 208 0.61 -8.64 18.54
CA GLY A 208 -0.26 -9.08 19.61
C GLY A 208 -0.62 -7.96 20.60
N PRO A 209 -1.42 -8.29 21.62
CA PRO A 209 -1.80 -7.33 22.67
C PRO A 209 -0.57 -6.62 23.25
N GLY A 210 -0.59 -5.29 23.26
CA GLY A 210 0.50 -4.46 23.81
C GLY A 210 1.52 -3.93 22.79
N SER A 211 1.54 -4.43 21.55
CA SER A 211 2.41 -3.91 20.46
C SER A 211 1.69 -3.01 19.46
N GLU A 212 0.40 -2.74 19.69
CA GLU A 212 -0.47 -2.03 18.75
C GLU A 212 -0.12 -0.55 18.61
N ALA A 213 0.42 0.07 19.65
CA ALA A 213 0.78 1.49 19.66
C ALA A 213 2.06 1.80 18.87
N ASP A 214 2.90 0.79 18.64
CA ASP A 214 4.21 0.94 17.98
C ASP A 214 4.08 1.06 16.45
N LEU A 215 2.94 0.59 15.90
CA LEU A 215 2.66 0.51 14.47
C LEU A 215 1.52 1.45 14.08
N ARG A 216 1.88 2.56 13.43
CA ARG A 216 0.96 3.66 13.19
C ARG A 216 0.40 3.59 11.76
N PRO A 217 -0.94 3.58 11.59
CA PRO A 217 -1.49 3.86 10.27
C PRO A 217 -1.12 5.29 9.88
N HIS A 218 -0.74 5.51 8.63
CA HIS A 218 -0.43 6.86 8.13
C HIS A 218 -1.51 7.39 7.19
N GLU A 219 -2.44 6.55 6.74
CA GLU A 219 -3.58 6.97 5.92
C GLU A 219 -4.87 6.25 6.29
N HIS A 220 -6.00 6.88 5.97
CA HIS A 220 -7.30 6.23 6.02
C HIS A 220 -7.34 5.10 5.00
N THR A 221 -7.79 3.92 5.44
CA THR A 221 -7.92 2.75 4.56
C THR A 221 -9.32 2.65 3.97
N VAL A 222 -9.41 2.24 2.71
CA VAL A 222 -10.68 1.87 2.06
C VAL A 222 -10.91 0.39 2.28
N ASP A 223 -12.13 -0.01 2.62
CA ASP A 223 -12.49 -1.39 2.91
C ASP A 223 -12.11 -2.35 1.75
N LYS A 224 -11.05 -3.14 1.95
CA LYS A 224 -10.82 -4.39 1.18
C LYS A 224 -11.43 -5.57 1.97
N PRO A 225 -11.72 -6.72 1.35
CA PRO A 225 -12.26 -7.89 2.04
C PRO A 225 -11.25 -8.46 3.06
N LEU A 226 -11.25 -7.98 4.30
CA LEU A 226 -10.41 -8.50 5.40
C LEU A 226 -10.72 -9.97 5.70
N ALA A 227 -11.98 -10.38 5.51
CA ALA A 227 -12.45 -11.74 5.77
C ALA A 227 -11.75 -12.77 4.86
N ASP A 228 -11.59 -12.46 3.58
CA ASP A 228 -10.88 -13.31 2.61
C ASP A 228 -9.43 -13.55 3.04
N ARG A 229 -8.74 -12.48 3.42
CA ARG A 229 -7.34 -12.53 3.89
C ARG A 229 -7.19 -13.28 5.20
N LEU A 230 -8.11 -13.08 6.14
CA LEU A 230 -8.12 -13.84 7.38
C LEU A 230 -8.36 -15.32 7.10
N ALA A 231 -9.29 -15.67 6.20
CA ALA A 231 -9.54 -17.06 5.83
C ALA A 231 -8.32 -17.75 5.20
N LEU A 232 -7.57 -17.05 4.33
CA LEU A 232 -6.31 -17.58 3.79
C LEU A 232 -5.28 -17.81 4.90
N LEU A 233 -5.08 -16.82 5.78
CA LEU A 233 -4.14 -16.94 6.90
C LEU A 233 -4.53 -18.05 7.88
N GLU A 234 -5.82 -18.24 8.14
CA GLU A 234 -6.34 -19.30 9.00
C GLU A 234 -6.19 -20.68 8.38
N ALA A 235 -6.38 -20.81 7.06
CA ALA A 235 -6.21 -22.07 6.36
C ALA A 235 -4.74 -22.50 6.35
N THR A 236 -3.82 -21.57 6.01
CA THR A 236 -2.40 -21.89 5.84
C THR A 236 -1.62 -21.89 7.14
N ALA A 237 -2.01 -21.08 8.13
CA ALA A 237 -1.20 -20.77 9.32
C ALA A 237 0.22 -20.33 8.96
N VAL A 238 0.38 -19.58 7.86
CA VAL A 238 1.66 -19.14 7.33
C VAL A 238 1.57 -17.66 6.96
N ASP A 239 2.54 -16.88 7.43
CA ASP A 239 2.73 -15.50 7.01
C ASP A 239 3.44 -15.45 5.66
N LEU A 240 2.66 -15.42 4.59
CA LEU A 240 3.13 -15.54 3.21
C LEU A 240 3.72 -14.24 2.63
N GLU A 241 3.28 -13.06 3.10
CA GLU A 241 3.62 -11.79 2.45
C GLU A 241 4.05 -10.74 3.47
N PRO A 242 5.21 -10.10 3.30
CA PRO A 242 5.66 -9.08 4.23
C PRO A 242 4.83 -7.79 4.08
N VAL A 243 4.53 -7.16 5.22
CA VAL A 243 4.11 -5.74 5.26
C VAL A 243 5.32 -4.83 5.10
N PHE A 244 5.10 -3.56 4.76
CA PHE A 244 6.18 -2.58 4.69
C PHE A 244 6.03 -1.56 5.80
N TYR A 245 7.03 -1.49 6.68
CA TYR A 245 7.10 -0.56 7.79
C TYR A 245 8.24 0.44 7.59
N LEU A 246 7.97 1.70 7.93
CA LEU A 246 8.97 2.76 7.98
C LEU A 246 9.32 3.07 9.42
N ALA A 247 10.50 2.63 9.86
CA ALA A 247 11.02 2.93 11.18
C ALA A 247 11.40 4.40 11.27
N GLU A 248 10.93 5.06 12.33
CA GLU A 248 11.24 6.46 12.64
C GLU A 248 12.52 6.54 13.46
N ASP A 249 13.63 6.15 12.82
CA ASP A 249 14.97 6.17 13.39
C ASP A 249 15.80 7.35 12.86
N ASP A 250 17.04 7.43 13.32
CA ASP A 250 18.03 8.45 12.97
C ASP A 250 19.03 7.98 11.89
N GLY A 251 18.69 6.91 11.17
CA GLY A 251 19.56 6.25 10.18
C GLY A 251 20.46 5.15 10.76
N SER A 252 20.34 4.87 12.06
CA SER A 252 21.04 3.74 12.71
C SER A 252 20.68 2.38 12.09
N LEU A 253 19.42 2.17 11.71
CA LEU A 253 19.00 0.94 11.00
C LEU A 253 19.67 0.85 9.63
N GLU A 254 19.67 1.94 8.87
CA GLU A 254 20.29 2.01 7.54
C GLU A 254 21.78 1.67 7.61
N ALA A 255 22.52 2.19 8.60
CA ALA A 255 23.94 1.88 8.80
C ALA A 255 24.20 0.39 9.09
N LEU A 256 23.35 -0.27 9.90
CA LEU A 256 23.46 -1.71 10.14
C LEU A 256 23.21 -2.52 8.87
N LEU A 257 22.16 -2.19 8.14
CA LEU A 257 21.79 -2.86 6.89
C LEU A 257 22.87 -2.71 5.81
N GLN A 258 23.51 -1.54 5.70
CA GLN A 258 24.60 -1.32 4.74
C GLN A 258 25.78 -2.24 4.99
N ALA A 259 26.16 -2.44 6.26
CA ALA A 259 27.25 -3.33 6.63
C ALA A 259 26.91 -4.80 6.32
N ASP A 260 25.68 -5.23 6.58
CA ASP A 260 25.29 -6.64 6.36
C ASP A 260 25.00 -6.95 4.89
N ALA A 261 24.56 -5.95 4.12
CA ALA A 261 24.36 -6.06 2.67
C ALA A 261 25.68 -6.00 1.87
N ALA A 262 26.82 -5.94 2.54
CA ALA A 262 28.15 -6.16 1.95
C ALA A 262 28.59 -7.65 2.00
N SER A 263 27.82 -8.51 2.67
CA SER A 263 28.03 -9.96 2.68
C SER A 263 27.53 -10.63 1.39
N GLY A 264 27.79 -11.93 1.24
CA GLY A 264 27.27 -12.72 0.11
C GLY A 264 25.74 -12.77 0.12
N GLU A 265 25.12 -12.49 -1.03
CA GLU A 265 23.66 -12.58 -1.18
C GLU A 265 23.18 -14.03 -1.12
N LEU A 266 22.04 -14.23 -0.46
CA LEU A 266 21.37 -15.51 -0.32
C LEU A 266 20.46 -15.82 -1.52
N VAL A 267 19.79 -14.80 -2.04
CA VAL A 267 18.89 -14.87 -3.19
C VAL A 267 18.93 -13.55 -3.96
N GLU A 268 19.00 -13.63 -5.30
CA GLU A 268 18.71 -12.52 -6.20
C GLU A 268 17.39 -12.79 -6.95
N HIS A 269 16.53 -11.78 -7.07
CA HIS A 269 15.35 -11.76 -7.93
C HIS A 269 15.34 -10.48 -8.78
N ARG A 270 14.82 -10.57 -10.00
CA ARG A 270 14.56 -9.40 -10.85
C ARG A 270 13.08 -9.32 -11.16
N ASP A 271 12.47 -8.21 -10.77
CA ASP A 271 11.05 -8.00 -11.04
C ASP A 271 10.81 -7.61 -12.52
N PRO A 272 9.55 -7.61 -12.98
CA PRO A 272 9.23 -7.21 -14.36
C PRO A 272 9.59 -5.75 -14.71
N HIS A 273 9.75 -4.87 -13.71
CA HIS A 273 10.21 -3.50 -13.89
C HIS A 273 11.75 -3.42 -14.01
N GLY A 274 12.44 -4.52 -13.71
CA GLY A 274 13.88 -4.67 -13.72
C GLY A 274 14.58 -4.21 -12.45
N ASN A 275 13.83 -4.03 -11.37
CA ASN A 275 14.40 -3.83 -10.05
C ASN A 275 15.07 -5.12 -9.60
N ARG A 276 16.24 -4.99 -8.98
CA ARG A 276 17.02 -6.10 -8.48
C ARG A 276 16.82 -6.22 -6.97
N HIS A 277 16.22 -7.31 -6.57
CA HIS A 277 15.91 -7.67 -5.20
C HIS A 277 16.98 -8.63 -4.70
N ARG A 278 17.62 -8.30 -3.58
CA ARG A 278 18.66 -9.13 -2.97
C ARG A 278 18.34 -9.39 -1.51
N LEU A 279 18.32 -10.67 -1.15
CA LEU A 279 18.10 -11.13 0.21
C LEU A 279 19.45 -11.56 0.80
N TYR A 280 19.71 -11.15 2.03
CA TYR A 280 20.87 -11.56 2.83
C TYR A 280 20.37 -12.29 4.08
N ARG A 281 21.27 -12.92 4.83
CA ARG A 281 20.92 -13.65 6.05
C ARG A 281 21.89 -13.32 7.16
N VAL A 282 21.35 -13.03 8.34
CA VAL A 282 22.10 -12.76 9.57
C VAL A 282 21.53 -13.65 10.67
N ASP A 283 22.33 -14.61 11.12
CA ASP A 283 22.01 -15.54 12.21
C ASP A 283 22.96 -15.44 13.41
N ASP A 284 23.89 -14.48 13.41
CA ASP A 284 24.72 -14.15 14.57
C ASP A 284 23.84 -13.50 15.67
N PRO A 285 23.71 -14.13 16.86
CA PRO A 285 22.89 -13.59 17.95
C PRO A 285 23.29 -12.18 18.39
N ALA A 286 24.60 -11.87 18.38
CA ALA A 286 25.07 -10.54 18.77
C ALA A 286 24.66 -9.47 17.75
N ARG A 287 24.63 -9.83 16.46
CA ARG A 287 24.17 -8.94 15.40
C ARG A 287 22.65 -8.76 15.41
N ILE A 288 21.89 -9.82 15.66
CA ILE A 288 20.43 -9.76 15.83
C ILE A 288 20.05 -8.86 17.00
N GLU A 289 20.76 -8.97 18.14
CA GLU A 289 20.49 -8.11 19.31
C GLU A 289 20.75 -6.63 19.00
N ARG A 290 21.73 -6.30 18.15
CA ARG A 290 21.93 -4.91 17.70
C ARG A 290 20.73 -4.38 16.91
N TYR A 291 20.14 -5.19 16.02
CA TYR A 291 18.91 -4.79 15.32
C TYR A 291 17.76 -4.57 16.31
N ARG A 292 17.59 -5.48 17.29
CA ARG A 292 16.55 -5.38 18.33
C ARG A 292 16.71 -4.10 19.14
N SER A 293 17.90 -3.87 19.68
CA SER A 293 18.23 -2.68 20.46
C SER A 293 18.07 -1.38 19.65
N THR A 294 18.39 -1.39 18.34
CA THR A 294 18.25 -0.22 17.47
C THR A 294 16.78 0.18 17.25
N LEU A 295 15.89 -0.81 17.16
CA LEU A 295 14.46 -0.60 16.88
C LEU A 295 13.59 -0.58 18.13
N ALA A 296 14.09 -1.04 19.29
CA ALA A 296 13.32 -1.14 20.52
C ALA A 296 12.60 0.17 20.87
N GLU A 297 13.30 1.29 20.90
CA GLU A 297 12.72 2.60 21.28
C GLU A 297 12.15 3.40 20.08
N ARG A 298 11.84 2.72 18.98
CA ARG A 298 11.34 3.37 17.75
C ARG A 298 9.88 3.00 17.51
N THR A 299 9.14 3.87 16.82
CA THR A 299 7.84 3.52 16.22
C THR A 299 8.02 3.33 14.72
N ALA A 300 7.03 2.72 14.07
CA ALA A 300 6.99 2.68 12.62
C ALA A 300 5.63 3.09 12.05
N ALA A 301 5.66 3.78 10.92
CA ALA A 301 4.49 3.98 10.07
C ALA A 301 4.26 2.75 9.19
N ILE A 302 3.00 2.36 8.99
CA ILE A 302 2.60 1.24 8.14
C ILE A 302 2.58 1.68 6.67
N ALA A 303 3.76 1.88 6.08
CA ALA A 303 3.90 2.37 4.71
C ALA A 303 3.13 1.55 3.66
N ASP A 304 3.09 0.22 3.80
CA ASP A 304 2.22 -0.62 2.99
C ASP A 304 1.72 -1.85 3.76
N GLY A 305 0.49 -2.25 3.49
CA GLY A 305 -0.07 -3.48 4.06
C GLY A 305 -0.89 -3.30 5.34
N HIS A 306 -1.51 -2.13 5.56
CA HIS A 306 -2.46 -1.87 6.65
C HIS A 306 -3.46 -3.02 6.90
N HIS A 307 -4.06 -3.56 5.84
CA HIS A 307 -4.99 -4.69 5.96
C HIS A 307 -4.29 -5.99 6.38
N ARG A 308 -3.06 -6.25 5.92
CA ARG A 308 -2.27 -7.41 6.32
C ARG A 308 -1.86 -7.32 7.79
N THR A 309 -1.48 -6.14 8.26
CA THR A 309 -1.25 -5.88 9.69
C THR A 309 -2.52 -6.11 10.50
N LYS A 310 -3.66 -5.54 10.09
CA LYS A 310 -4.96 -5.72 10.77
C LYS A 310 -5.39 -7.18 10.81
N VAL A 311 -5.20 -7.93 9.72
CA VAL A 311 -5.51 -9.37 9.66
C VAL A 311 -4.66 -10.16 10.63
N ALA A 312 -3.35 -9.88 10.74
CA ALA A 312 -2.49 -10.55 11.72
C ALA A 312 -2.89 -10.22 13.17
N GLN A 313 -3.23 -8.96 13.47
CA GLN A 313 -3.77 -8.59 14.78
C GLN A 313 -5.11 -9.28 15.09
N MET A 314 -6.00 -9.38 14.09
CA MET A 314 -7.28 -10.10 14.22
C MET A 314 -7.06 -11.59 14.48
N PHE A 315 -6.13 -12.23 13.75
CA PHE A 315 -5.75 -13.62 13.94
C PHE A 315 -5.22 -13.84 15.36
N ALA A 316 -4.22 -13.06 15.79
CA ALA A 316 -3.62 -13.18 17.13
C ALA A 316 -4.66 -13.04 18.25
N ARG A 317 -5.58 -12.06 18.14
CA ARG A 317 -6.65 -11.84 19.12
C ARG A 317 -7.71 -12.95 19.08
N LYS A 318 -8.16 -13.37 17.89
CA LYS A 318 -9.20 -14.40 17.71
C LYS A 318 -8.76 -15.75 18.26
N HIS A 319 -7.48 -16.09 18.08
CA HIS A 319 -6.90 -17.37 18.50
C HIS A 319 -6.14 -17.29 19.83
N SER A 320 -6.17 -16.14 20.51
CA SER A 320 -5.47 -15.89 21.79
C SER A 320 -3.99 -16.32 21.74
N VAL A 321 -3.31 -16.02 20.63
CA VAL A 321 -1.92 -16.44 20.42
C VAL A 321 -1.02 -15.70 21.41
N PRO A 322 -0.23 -16.41 22.25
CA PRO A 322 0.66 -15.77 23.20
C PRO A 322 1.73 -14.92 22.52
N GLU A 323 2.18 -13.87 23.20
CA GLU A 323 3.33 -13.08 22.77
C GLU A 323 4.57 -13.97 22.61
N GLY A 324 5.44 -13.66 21.65
CA GLY A 324 6.65 -14.45 21.38
C GLY A 324 6.41 -15.71 20.54
N ARG A 325 5.19 -15.93 20.04
CA ARG A 325 4.88 -16.92 19.00
C ARG A 325 4.73 -16.25 17.65
N ALA A 326 5.14 -16.90 16.56
CA ALA A 326 5.05 -16.33 15.21
C ALA A 326 3.64 -15.86 14.84
N GLY A 327 2.58 -16.58 15.23
CA GLY A 327 1.20 -16.15 15.00
C GLY A 327 0.74 -14.89 15.76
N SER A 328 1.54 -14.38 16.69
CA SER A 328 1.35 -13.08 17.39
C SER A 328 2.21 -11.96 16.79
N ALA A 329 2.94 -12.25 15.71
CA ALA A 329 3.82 -11.34 15.01
C ALA A 329 3.44 -11.25 13.53
N LYS A 330 4.00 -10.25 12.84
CA LYS A 330 3.84 -10.03 11.40
C LYS A 330 5.21 -9.91 10.76
N MET A 331 5.47 -10.72 9.74
CA MET A 331 6.62 -10.55 8.86
C MET A 331 6.52 -9.21 8.16
N ALA A 332 7.57 -8.41 8.32
CA ALA A 332 7.66 -7.06 7.78
C ALA A 332 9.01 -6.84 7.10
N VAL A 333 9.03 -6.03 6.04
CA VAL A 333 10.22 -5.30 5.60
C VAL A 333 10.24 -3.98 6.37
N ILE A 334 11.27 -3.74 7.17
CA ILE A 334 11.44 -2.52 7.96
C ILE A 334 12.53 -1.67 7.31
N THR A 335 12.19 -0.47 6.83
CA THR A 335 13.16 0.47 6.25
C THR A 335 13.26 1.71 7.14
N SER A 336 14.46 2.28 7.26
CA SER A 336 14.64 3.58 7.90
C SER A 336 13.88 4.67 7.14
N ILE A 337 13.16 5.55 7.85
CA ILE A 337 12.53 6.73 7.23
C ILE A 337 13.55 7.67 6.58
N THR A 338 14.82 7.60 7.02
CA THR A 338 15.93 8.38 6.48
C THR A 338 16.58 7.75 5.23
N SER A 339 16.08 6.59 4.79
CA SER A 339 16.65 5.87 3.65
C SER A 339 16.56 6.71 2.39
N ARG A 340 17.71 6.97 1.76
CA ARG A 340 17.79 7.74 0.50
C ARG A 340 17.10 7.04 -0.67
N GLY A 341 16.93 5.72 -0.56
CA GLY A 341 16.20 4.91 -1.53
C GLY A 341 14.68 4.97 -1.41
N LEU A 342 14.14 5.68 -0.41
CA LEU A 342 12.71 5.76 -0.19
C LEU A 342 12.07 6.76 -1.16
N GLN A 343 11.19 6.26 -2.02
CA GLN A 343 10.35 7.09 -2.89
C GLN A 343 8.90 7.00 -2.42
N ILE A 344 8.23 8.16 -2.39
CA ILE A 344 6.81 8.26 -2.03
C ILE A 344 6.10 8.93 -3.21
N ASP A 345 5.69 8.10 -4.16
CA ASP A 345 5.02 8.55 -5.37
C ASP A 345 3.61 9.05 -5.06
N PRO A 346 3.11 10.00 -5.87
CA PRO A 346 1.74 10.44 -5.77
C PRO A 346 0.78 9.37 -6.27
N ILE A 347 -0.47 9.51 -5.84
CA ILE A 347 -1.61 8.94 -6.54
C ILE A 347 -2.43 10.14 -6.97
N HIS A 348 -2.71 10.27 -8.26
CA HIS A 348 -3.47 11.37 -8.84
C HIS A 348 -4.99 11.18 -8.64
N ARG A 349 -5.78 12.21 -8.91
CA ARG A 349 -7.26 12.18 -8.75
C ARG A 349 -7.96 12.52 -10.06
N GLY A 350 -8.79 11.62 -10.54
CA GLY A 350 -9.82 11.90 -11.53
C GLY A 350 -11.16 12.16 -10.86
N ILE A 351 -11.97 13.03 -11.44
CA ILE A 351 -13.32 13.34 -10.95
C ILE A 351 -14.30 13.05 -12.07
N THR A 352 -15.34 12.26 -11.80
CA THR A 352 -16.33 11.81 -12.80
C THR A 352 -17.55 12.74 -12.91
N ARG A 353 -17.51 13.90 -12.25
CA ARG A 353 -18.54 14.94 -12.33
C ARG A 353 -17.93 16.32 -12.55
N GLU A 354 -18.74 17.22 -13.09
CA GLU A 354 -18.36 18.62 -13.24
C GLU A 354 -18.07 19.28 -11.88
N LEU A 355 -17.03 20.10 -11.87
CA LEU A 355 -16.64 20.95 -10.75
C LEU A 355 -16.70 22.40 -11.18
N ASP A 356 -17.13 23.28 -10.28
CA ASP A 356 -17.06 24.73 -10.49
C ASP A 356 -15.62 25.21 -10.31
N PRO A 357 -14.92 25.63 -11.39
CA PRO A 357 -13.53 26.08 -11.28
C PRO A 357 -13.40 27.38 -10.48
N GLU A 358 -14.44 28.23 -10.45
CA GLU A 358 -14.38 29.52 -9.77
C GLU A 358 -14.38 29.34 -8.25
N LEU A 359 -15.15 28.37 -7.75
CA LEU A 359 -15.13 28.00 -6.34
C LEU A 359 -13.75 27.51 -5.90
N LEU A 360 -13.11 26.69 -6.73
CA LEU A 360 -11.78 26.13 -6.44
C LEU A 360 -10.68 27.19 -6.47
N ARG A 361 -10.77 28.17 -7.39
CA ARG A 361 -9.76 29.23 -7.53
C ARG A 361 -9.65 30.16 -6.33
N GLN A 362 -10.67 30.22 -5.48
CA GLN A 362 -10.60 30.97 -4.22
C GLN A 362 -9.48 30.48 -3.28
N HIS A 363 -9.00 29.26 -3.48
CA HIS A 363 -7.93 28.63 -2.71
C HIS A 363 -6.56 28.64 -3.42
N VAL A 364 -6.47 29.28 -4.59
CA VAL A 364 -5.29 29.29 -5.45
C VAL A 364 -4.61 30.66 -5.37
N VAL A 365 -3.34 30.66 -4.95
CA VAL A 365 -2.48 31.87 -4.90
C VAL A 365 -2.03 32.29 -6.28
N SER A 366 -1.68 31.31 -7.13
CA SER A 366 -1.27 31.53 -8.51
C SER A 366 -1.54 30.30 -9.36
N ALA A 367 -1.90 30.50 -10.62
CA ALA A 367 -2.07 29.44 -11.61
C ALA A 367 -1.16 29.72 -12.82
N THR A 368 -0.38 28.73 -13.22
CA THR A 368 0.52 28.81 -14.38
C THR A 368 0.09 27.78 -15.42
N PRO A 369 -0.26 28.19 -16.65
CA PRO A 369 -0.57 27.24 -17.73
C PRO A 369 0.61 26.31 -18.01
N PHE A 370 0.31 25.04 -18.31
CA PHE A 370 1.31 24.08 -18.76
C PHE A 370 1.28 23.95 -20.28
N GLU A 371 2.45 24.06 -20.91
CA GLU A 371 2.63 23.84 -22.35
C GLU A 371 3.25 22.46 -22.57
N GLY A 372 2.41 21.47 -22.92
CA GLY A 372 2.81 20.09 -23.21
C GLY A 372 1.60 19.23 -23.56
N ASP A 373 1.85 18.00 -24.03
CA ASP A 373 0.81 17.13 -24.57
C ASP A 373 0.75 15.71 -23.97
N ASP A 374 1.59 15.43 -22.96
CA ASP A 374 1.63 14.17 -22.20
C ASP A 374 1.57 14.39 -20.68
N GLY A 375 1.12 13.35 -19.97
CA GLY A 375 0.87 13.39 -18.54
C GLY A 375 2.16 13.31 -17.72
N ALA A 376 3.14 12.55 -18.17
CA ALA A 376 4.44 12.42 -17.51
C ALA A 376 5.19 13.76 -17.41
N ALA A 377 5.23 14.52 -18.50
CA ALA A 377 5.82 15.86 -18.54
C ALA A 377 5.05 16.83 -17.63
N PHE A 378 3.72 16.73 -17.59
CA PHE A 378 2.91 17.56 -16.69
C PHE A 378 3.17 17.22 -15.22
N ALA A 379 3.22 15.94 -14.87
CA ALA A 379 3.56 15.49 -13.51
C ALA A 379 4.96 15.93 -13.09
N ALA A 380 5.96 15.84 -13.97
CA ALA A 380 7.31 16.32 -13.72
C ALA A 380 7.36 17.85 -13.49
N ALA A 381 6.55 18.61 -14.24
CA ALA A 381 6.42 20.06 -14.03
C ALA A 381 5.75 20.39 -12.68
N VAL A 382 4.77 19.59 -12.25
CA VAL A 382 4.15 19.70 -10.92
C VAL A 382 5.15 19.40 -9.81
N ASP A 383 5.99 18.36 -9.96
CA ASP A 383 7.07 18.03 -9.02
C ASP A 383 8.11 19.14 -8.89
N ALA A 384 8.44 19.81 -10.00
CA ALA A 384 9.39 20.91 -10.02
C ALA A 384 8.83 22.24 -9.50
N ALA A 385 7.50 22.34 -9.32
CA ALA A 385 6.84 23.57 -8.90
C ALA A 385 7.07 23.88 -7.41
N GLN A 386 7.00 25.17 -7.06
CA GLN A 386 7.18 25.59 -5.67
C GLN A 386 6.03 25.06 -4.79
N PRO A 387 6.30 24.29 -3.72
CA PRO A 387 5.25 23.78 -2.85
C PRO A 387 4.56 24.90 -2.04
N PRO A 388 3.29 24.72 -1.63
CA PRO A 388 2.44 23.58 -1.95
C PRO A 388 1.73 23.80 -3.31
N SER A 389 2.10 23.02 -4.32
CA SER A 389 1.51 23.09 -5.66
C SER A 389 0.95 21.74 -6.11
N LEU A 390 -0.05 21.77 -6.98
CA LEU A 390 -0.60 20.62 -7.68
C LEU A 390 -0.95 20.98 -9.13
N GLY A 391 -1.08 20.00 -10.00
CA GLY A 391 -1.62 20.20 -11.35
C GLY A 391 -3.13 20.04 -11.35
N ALA A 392 -3.84 20.90 -12.07
CA ALA A 392 -5.29 20.86 -12.22
C ALA A 392 -5.67 20.99 -13.71
N TRP A 393 -6.60 20.15 -14.16
CA TRP A 393 -7.19 20.22 -15.50
C TRP A 393 -8.71 20.04 -15.42
N ILE A 394 -9.47 21.13 -15.54
CA ILE A 394 -10.91 21.18 -15.19
C ILE A 394 -11.73 21.80 -16.33
N GLY A 395 -12.81 21.13 -16.76
CA GLY A 395 -13.75 21.62 -17.77
C GLY A 395 -13.07 21.91 -19.13
N ASP A 396 -13.42 23.00 -19.79
CA ASP A 396 -12.81 23.32 -21.10
C ASP A 396 -11.45 24.04 -21.00
N ARG A 397 -10.92 24.22 -19.78
CA ARG A 397 -9.64 24.89 -19.56
C ARG A 397 -8.49 23.92 -19.77
N GLY A 398 -7.36 24.42 -20.26
CA GLY A 398 -6.13 23.64 -20.35
C GLY A 398 -5.55 23.27 -18.97
N PRO A 399 -4.54 22.38 -18.93
CA PRO A 399 -3.85 22.04 -17.70
C PRO A 399 -3.09 23.25 -17.12
N GLU A 400 -3.23 23.46 -15.82
CA GLU A 400 -2.57 24.52 -15.06
C GLU A 400 -1.87 23.94 -13.83
N ILE A 401 -0.76 24.53 -13.41
CA ILE A 401 -0.13 24.26 -12.11
C ILE A 401 -0.63 25.32 -11.12
N TRP A 402 -1.28 24.86 -10.06
CA TRP A 402 -1.88 25.69 -9.02
C TRP A 402 -1.04 25.68 -7.76
N ARG A 403 -0.62 26.85 -7.31
CA ARG A 403 -0.05 27.06 -5.97
C ARG A 403 -1.18 27.33 -4.99
N LEU A 404 -1.26 26.54 -3.93
CA LEU A 404 -2.36 26.61 -2.96
C LEU A 404 -2.03 27.51 -1.78
N ASP A 405 -3.07 28.11 -1.18
CA ASP A 405 -2.98 28.80 0.11
C ASP A 405 -3.32 27.83 1.26
N PRO A 406 -2.33 27.34 2.03
CA PRO A 406 -2.58 26.41 3.13
C PRO A 406 -3.32 27.07 4.30
N SER A 407 -3.36 28.40 4.39
CA SER A 407 -4.05 29.11 5.47
C SER A 407 -5.57 29.08 5.33
N ALA A 408 -6.06 28.92 4.10
CA ALA A 408 -7.48 28.93 3.77
C ALA A 408 -8.19 27.58 3.99
N GLY A 409 -7.48 26.53 4.40
CA GLY A 409 -8.09 25.25 4.80
C GLY A 409 -8.44 25.19 6.31
N PRO A 410 -9.24 24.20 6.75
CA PRO A 410 -9.61 24.02 8.16
C PRO A 410 -8.42 23.98 9.13
N SER A 411 -8.57 24.59 10.31
CA SER A 411 -7.50 24.70 11.33
C SER A 411 -7.03 23.35 11.87
N ASP A 412 -7.88 22.34 11.81
CA ASP A 412 -7.72 20.99 12.34
C ASP A 412 -7.38 19.95 11.25
N MET A 413 -6.97 20.38 10.05
CA MET A 413 -6.57 19.45 8.99
C MET A 413 -5.35 18.59 9.42
N PRO A 414 -5.37 17.27 9.16
CA PRO A 414 -4.24 16.38 9.43
C PRO A 414 -2.98 16.83 8.70
N GLY A 415 -1.83 16.86 9.39
CA GLY A 415 -0.55 17.22 8.80
C GLY A 415 -0.49 18.64 8.25
N ARG A 416 -1.33 19.57 8.76
CA ARG A 416 -1.40 20.98 8.33
C ARG A 416 -0.04 21.66 8.28
N GLU A 417 0.84 21.37 9.24
CA GLU A 417 2.20 21.92 9.29
C GLU A 417 3.05 21.55 8.06
N ALA A 418 2.82 20.38 7.47
CA ALA A 418 3.50 19.95 6.26
C ALA A 418 2.89 20.53 4.98
N ALA A 419 1.68 21.10 5.05
CA ALA A 419 0.96 21.69 3.93
C ALA A 419 0.92 20.78 2.67
N LEU A 420 0.74 19.46 2.87
CA LEU A 420 0.82 18.48 1.79
C LEU A 420 -0.27 18.74 0.72
N PRO A 421 0.08 18.81 -0.58
CA PRO A 421 -0.90 19.04 -1.65
C PRO A 421 -2.04 18.01 -1.67
N ALA A 422 -1.78 16.76 -1.31
CA ALA A 422 -2.83 15.73 -1.21
C ALA A 422 -3.85 16.02 -0.08
N VAL A 423 -3.39 16.58 1.05
CA VAL A 423 -4.24 17.00 2.17
C VAL A 423 -5.06 18.22 1.77
N LEU A 424 -4.41 19.24 1.19
CA LEU A 424 -5.08 20.46 0.74
C LEU A 424 -6.12 20.15 -0.35
N LEU A 425 -5.78 19.28 -1.32
CA LEU A 425 -6.74 18.82 -2.32
C LEU A 425 -7.99 18.22 -1.65
N GLN A 426 -7.81 17.31 -0.69
CA GLN A 426 -8.93 16.61 -0.07
C GLN A 426 -9.79 17.50 0.85
N TYR A 427 -9.16 18.24 1.75
CA TYR A 427 -9.85 18.92 2.85
C TYR A 427 -10.17 20.39 2.56
N GLN A 428 -9.61 20.97 1.51
CA GLN A 428 -9.88 22.35 1.10
C GLN A 428 -10.61 22.38 -0.24
N LEU A 429 -9.96 21.92 -1.33
CA LEU A 429 -10.52 22.05 -2.68
C LEU A 429 -11.74 21.14 -2.88
N LEU A 430 -11.57 19.83 -2.70
CA LEU A 430 -12.66 18.87 -2.90
C LEU A 430 -13.78 19.08 -1.87
N ALA A 431 -13.44 19.41 -0.63
CA ALA A 431 -14.40 19.74 0.42
C ALA A 431 -15.26 20.96 0.06
N ALA A 432 -14.69 22.02 -0.54
CA ALA A 432 -15.44 23.19 -1.00
C ALA A 432 -16.50 22.79 -2.04
N CYS A 433 -16.22 21.80 -2.89
CA CYS A 433 -17.18 21.25 -3.84
C CYS A 433 -18.15 20.21 -3.25
N GLY A 434 -18.10 19.92 -1.95
CA GLY A 434 -18.91 18.89 -1.30
C GLY A 434 -18.39 17.45 -1.43
N LEU A 435 -17.16 17.26 -1.93
CA LEU A 435 -16.46 15.97 -2.02
C LEU A 435 -15.58 15.76 -0.78
N THR A 436 -16.22 15.46 0.33
CA THR A 436 -15.52 15.13 1.59
C THR A 436 -15.16 13.65 1.63
N LEU A 437 -14.30 13.25 2.58
CA LEU A 437 -13.94 11.85 2.80
C LEU A 437 -15.14 10.94 3.06
N ALA A 438 -16.18 11.44 3.74
CA ALA A 438 -17.37 10.66 4.05
C ALA A 438 -18.19 10.29 2.79
N ASN A 439 -17.97 11.01 1.69
CA ASN A 439 -18.78 10.92 0.48
C ASN A 439 -17.97 10.36 -0.70
N ALA A 440 -16.66 10.16 -0.52
CA ALA A 440 -15.72 9.82 -1.59
C ALA A 440 -15.83 8.37 -2.11
N SER A 441 -16.77 7.57 -1.61
CA SER A 441 -16.92 6.15 -1.92
C SER A 441 -18.00 5.85 -2.97
N ASP A 442 -18.69 6.86 -3.50
CA ASP A 442 -19.77 6.71 -4.48
C ASP A 442 -19.29 6.53 -5.94
N GLY A 443 -17.96 6.50 -6.15
CA GLY A 443 -17.34 6.41 -7.48
C GLY A 443 -17.09 7.77 -8.13
N THR A 444 -17.35 8.90 -7.44
CA THR A 444 -17.05 10.24 -7.96
C THR A 444 -15.55 10.50 -8.06
N LEU A 445 -14.76 9.90 -7.16
CA LEU A 445 -13.32 10.07 -7.07
C LEU A 445 -12.60 8.83 -7.61
N VAL A 446 -11.79 9.04 -8.64
CA VAL A 446 -11.00 8.01 -9.30
C VAL A 446 -9.53 8.21 -8.95
N TYR A 447 -8.81 7.11 -8.72
CA TYR A 447 -7.41 7.12 -8.33
C TYR A 447 -6.57 6.53 -9.46
N ARG A 448 -5.52 7.26 -9.87
CA ARG A 448 -4.57 6.84 -10.90
C ARG A 448 -3.15 7.01 -10.39
N SER A 449 -2.31 6.01 -10.59
CA SER A 449 -0.90 6.11 -10.20
C SER A 449 0.02 6.31 -11.41
N ASP A 450 -0.52 6.18 -12.62
CA ASP A 450 0.13 6.53 -13.86
C ASP A 450 -0.42 7.90 -14.33
N PRO A 451 0.44 8.93 -14.46
CA PRO A 451 0.00 10.24 -14.93
C PRO A 451 -0.49 10.22 -16.38
N ASP A 452 0.07 9.37 -17.24
CA ASP A 452 -0.36 9.31 -18.64
C ASP A 452 -1.74 8.67 -18.77
N GLU A 453 -2.05 7.66 -17.95
CA GLU A 453 -3.41 7.09 -17.88
C GLU A 453 -4.44 8.17 -17.52
N LEU A 454 -4.20 8.93 -16.45
CA LEU A 454 -5.11 10.01 -16.04
C LEU A 454 -5.22 11.10 -17.12
N TRP A 455 -4.10 11.44 -17.75
CA TRP A 455 -4.07 12.42 -18.84
C TRP A 455 -4.93 11.99 -20.02
N GLN A 456 -4.82 10.74 -20.46
CA GLN A 456 -5.62 10.23 -21.58
C GLN A 456 -7.11 10.16 -21.25
N GLU A 457 -7.49 9.69 -20.06
CA GLU A 457 -8.90 9.67 -19.62
C GLU A 457 -9.48 11.08 -19.58
N ARG A 458 -8.70 12.05 -19.07
CA ARG A 458 -9.10 13.45 -19.02
C ARG A 458 -9.25 14.07 -20.41
N ARG A 459 -8.27 13.84 -21.29
CA ARG A 459 -8.24 14.32 -22.68
C ARG A 459 -9.34 13.68 -23.53
N GLY A 460 -9.65 12.42 -23.29
CA GLY A 460 -10.70 11.66 -23.96
C GLY A 460 -12.12 12.05 -23.55
N GLY A 461 -12.27 12.90 -22.52
CA GLY A 461 -13.57 13.35 -22.01
C GLY A 461 -14.24 12.36 -21.06
N GLU A 462 -13.52 11.34 -20.58
CA GLU A 462 -14.05 10.38 -19.60
C GLU A 462 -14.14 11.00 -18.19
N LEU A 463 -13.26 11.96 -17.91
CA LEU A 463 -13.20 12.67 -16.63
C LEU A 463 -13.38 14.18 -16.87
N PRO A 464 -14.41 14.83 -16.28
CA PRO A 464 -14.53 16.29 -16.28
C PRO A 464 -13.37 17.05 -15.63
N ALA A 465 -12.73 16.46 -14.61
CA ALA A 465 -11.58 17.07 -13.94
C ALA A 465 -10.50 16.04 -13.57
N ALA A 466 -9.25 16.49 -13.61
CA ALA A 466 -8.09 15.73 -13.18
C ALA A 466 -7.15 16.59 -12.34
N PHE A 467 -6.60 16.00 -11.28
CA PHE A 467 -5.61 16.61 -10.40
C PHE A 467 -4.36 15.73 -10.31
N PHE A 468 -3.22 16.33 -10.67
CA PHE A 468 -1.90 15.75 -10.62
C PHE A 468 -1.22 16.22 -9.33
N LEU A 469 -0.62 15.30 -8.59
CA LEU A 469 -0.06 15.56 -7.28
C LEU A 469 1.45 15.36 -7.35
N PRO A 470 2.25 16.16 -6.64
CA PRO A 470 3.68 15.94 -6.59
C PRO A 470 4.02 14.74 -5.70
N THR A 471 5.20 14.18 -5.95
CA THR A 471 5.92 13.28 -5.06
C THR A 471 6.06 13.89 -3.67
N MET A 472 6.06 13.02 -2.66
CA MET A 472 6.19 13.40 -1.26
C MET A 472 7.60 13.10 -0.77
N SER A 473 8.26 14.05 -0.12
CA SER A 473 9.54 13.79 0.51
C SER A 473 9.36 13.00 1.81
N PRO A 474 10.31 12.15 2.21
CA PRO A 474 10.28 11.48 3.52
C PRO A 474 10.16 12.45 4.69
N GLU A 475 10.78 13.63 4.63
CA GLU A 475 10.67 14.67 5.65
C GLU A 475 9.26 15.24 5.74
N ALA A 476 8.62 15.50 4.60
CA ALA A 476 7.25 16.00 4.55
C ALA A 476 6.27 14.95 5.08
N PHE A 477 6.48 13.68 4.74
CA PHE A 477 5.74 12.55 5.30
C PHE A 477 5.91 12.48 6.83
N ALA A 478 7.16 12.46 7.31
CA ALA A 478 7.47 12.39 8.74
C ALA A 478 6.83 13.54 9.52
N LEU A 479 6.95 14.78 9.01
CA LEU A 479 6.32 15.96 9.59
C LEU A 479 4.81 15.75 9.72
N ALA A 480 4.17 15.38 8.62
CA ALA A 480 2.72 15.23 8.54
C ALA A 480 2.18 14.14 9.46
N THR A 481 2.96 13.08 9.74
CA THR A 481 2.52 11.96 10.57
C THR A 481 3.05 12.00 12.00
N SER A 482 3.98 12.90 12.34
CA SER A 482 4.67 12.96 13.65
C SER A 482 3.73 13.16 14.85
N GLY A 483 2.61 13.86 14.62
CA GLY A 483 1.55 14.09 15.61
C GLY A 483 0.65 12.87 15.87
N GLY A 484 0.76 11.81 15.06
CA GLY A 484 -0.23 10.72 15.01
C GLY A 484 -1.38 10.97 14.03
N ASP A 485 -1.26 12.04 13.24
CA ASP A 485 -2.21 12.38 12.19
C ASP A 485 -2.26 11.31 11.10
N VAL A 486 -3.46 11.12 10.55
CA VAL A 486 -3.75 10.15 9.50
C VAL A 486 -4.13 10.91 8.23
N LEU A 487 -3.38 10.67 7.15
CA LEU A 487 -3.58 11.33 5.87
C LEU A 487 -4.85 10.82 5.15
N PRO A 488 -5.38 11.58 4.17
CA PRO A 488 -6.42 11.08 3.27
C PRO A 488 -6.06 9.72 2.65
N PRO A 489 -7.05 8.89 2.29
CA PRO A 489 -6.80 7.67 1.56
C PRO A 489 -6.00 7.93 0.28
N LYS A 490 -5.07 7.02 -0.02
CA LYS A 490 -4.25 7.06 -1.24
C LYS A 490 -3.39 8.32 -1.30
N SER A 491 -2.89 8.79 -0.16
CA SER A 491 -1.98 9.96 -0.12
C SER A 491 -0.56 9.58 -0.49
N THR A 492 -0.18 8.31 -0.29
CA THR A 492 1.20 7.85 -0.49
C THR A 492 1.25 6.54 -1.28
N ARG A 493 2.22 6.44 -2.17
CA ARG A 493 2.59 5.19 -2.85
C ARG A 493 4.08 4.95 -2.69
N PHE A 494 4.44 4.15 -1.70
CA PHE A 494 5.85 3.82 -1.48
C PHE A 494 6.40 2.87 -2.55
N LEU A 495 7.52 3.25 -3.14
CA LEU A 495 8.26 2.52 -4.16
C LEU A 495 9.76 2.37 -3.80
N PRO A 496 10.46 1.43 -4.44
CA PRO A 496 9.93 0.27 -5.17
C PRO A 496 9.21 -0.71 -4.22
N LYS A 497 8.25 -1.51 -4.71
CA LYS A 497 7.48 -2.45 -3.87
C LYS A 497 8.30 -3.69 -3.53
N GLN A 498 8.13 -4.23 -2.32
CA GLN A 498 8.74 -5.50 -1.94
C GLN A 498 8.04 -6.69 -2.59
N VAL A 499 8.80 -7.74 -2.90
CA VAL A 499 8.28 -9.01 -3.43
C VAL A 499 8.03 -10.02 -2.30
N SER A 500 7.25 -11.04 -2.60
CA SER A 500 6.96 -12.17 -1.70
C SER A 500 7.62 -13.45 -2.22
N GLY A 501 7.83 -14.44 -1.36
CA GLY A 501 8.39 -15.74 -1.75
C GLY A 501 9.92 -15.83 -1.75
N LEU A 502 10.63 -14.80 -1.30
CA LEU A 502 12.08 -14.90 -1.04
C LEU A 502 12.36 -15.58 0.31
N VAL A 503 11.54 -15.27 1.30
CA VAL A 503 11.48 -15.89 2.62
C VAL A 503 10.10 -15.66 3.22
N TRP A 504 9.56 -16.62 3.97
CA TRP A 504 8.28 -16.51 4.67
C TRP A 504 8.29 -17.32 5.98
N CYS A 505 7.25 -17.18 6.81
CA CYS A 505 7.25 -17.73 8.17
C CYS A 505 6.02 -18.60 8.44
N SER A 506 6.22 -19.78 9.03
CA SER A 506 5.11 -20.55 9.63
C SER A 506 4.70 -19.93 10.96
N HIS A 507 3.40 -19.85 11.25
CA HIS A 507 2.90 -19.40 12.56
C HIS A 507 3.22 -20.37 13.71
N ASP A 508 3.63 -21.60 13.39
CA ASP A 508 4.08 -22.59 14.37
C ASP A 508 5.53 -22.38 14.81
N ALA A 509 6.28 -21.49 14.12
CA ALA A 509 7.68 -21.24 14.41
C ALA A 509 7.88 -20.65 15.82
N GLU A 510 8.93 -21.15 16.48
CA GLU A 510 9.47 -20.54 17.69
C GLU A 510 10.27 -19.29 17.34
N LEU A 511 10.06 -18.23 18.12
CA LEU A 511 10.72 -16.94 17.92
C LEU A 511 11.97 -16.87 18.79
N ALA A 512 13.01 -16.19 18.27
CA ALA A 512 14.25 -15.89 18.99
C ALA A 512 14.43 -14.38 19.18
#